data_AF-A0A7V4H2X2-F1
#
_entry.id   AF-A0A7V4H2X2-F1
#
_cell.length_a   1.000
_cell.length_b   1.000
_cell.length_c   1.000
_cell.angle_alpha   90.00
_cell.angle_beta   90.00
_cell.angle_gamma   90.00
#
_symmetry.space_group_name_H-M   'P 1'
#
loop_
_entity.id
_entity.type
_entity.pdbx_description
1 polymer ?
#
loop_
_entity_poly.entity_id
_entity_poly.type
_entity_poly.pdbx_seq_one_letter_code
_entity_poly.pdbx_strand_id
1 'polypeptide(L)'
;MPAESQRRGYFFPPNFPAGDLATLADGKGNVTTWKYDAEGRVTEKWYQGQSTADLLYAYNANGWLAWRFTRTGTGANTNGYFTTYTYDAVGNLLTVTYPSGTASITNQYDALDRLTNRLDGLGQTRYSYAVLGNGQRTFTEDGPWASDEVTVTNRYGLRAGLRLAQPSG
;
A
#
# COMPACT_ATOMS: atom_id res chain seq x y z
N MET A 1 21.89 -42.31 8.27
CA MET A 1 20.47 -42.01 8.59
C MET A 1 20.43 -40.65 9.28
N PRO A 2 19.49 -39.75 8.94
CA PRO A 2 19.81 -38.60 8.10
C PRO A 2 19.65 -37.21 8.73
N ALA A 3 20.33 -36.25 8.10
CA ALA A 3 20.04 -34.82 7.91
C ALA A 3 19.29 -34.06 9.03
N GLU A 4 20.06 -33.38 9.87
CA GLU A 4 19.55 -32.37 10.78
C GLU A 4 19.26 -31.07 10.01
N SER A 5 18.00 -30.65 10.11
CA SER A 5 17.38 -29.48 9.50
C SER A 5 18.23 -28.22 9.63
N GLN A 6 18.65 -27.62 8.51
CA GLN A 6 19.17 -26.26 8.45
C GLN A 6 18.12 -25.31 9.01
N ARG A 7 18.27 -24.92 10.27
CA ARG A 7 17.49 -23.87 10.90
C ARG A 7 17.66 -22.59 10.09
N ARG A 8 16.57 -22.12 9.48
CA ARG A 8 16.44 -20.79 8.87
C ARG A 8 16.84 -19.75 9.91
N GLY A 9 18.02 -19.17 9.75
CA GLY A 9 18.55 -18.16 10.66
C GLY A 9 17.83 -16.84 10.48
N TYR A 10 16.80 -16.61 11.29
CA TYR A 10 16.32 -15.25 11.57
C TYR A 10 17.33 -14.63 12.53
N PHE A 11 18.12 -13.67 12.06
CA PHE A 11 19.07 -12.96 12.90
C PHE A 11 18.40 -11.69 13.43
N PHE A 12 18.11 -11.68 14.73
CA PHE A 12 17.68 -10.47 15.45
C PHE A 12 18.94 -9.74 15.95
N PRO A 13 19.26 -8.53 15.47
CA PRO A 13 20.39 -7.77 15.98
C PRO A 13 20.13 -7.29 17.44
N PRO A 14 21.18 -7.11 18.27
CA PRO A 14 21.03 -7.08 19.73
C PRO A 14 20.39 -5.81 20.34
N ASN A 15 20.05 -4.77 19.58
CA ASN A 15 19.78 -3.43 20.14
C ASN A 15 18.52 -2.71 19.59
N PHE A 16 17.51 -3.42 19.09
CA PHE A 16 16.23 -2.79 18.72
C PHE A 16 15.05 -3.49 19.40
N PRO A 17 14.06 -2.75 19.94
CA PRO A 17 13.00 -3.33 20.74
C PRO A 17 12.06 -4.16 19.85
N ALA A 18 11.99 -5.46 20.12
CA ALA A 18 11.01 -6.45 19.64
C ALA A 18 11.04 -6.82 18.13
N GLY A 19 11.61 -7.99 17.82
CA GLY A 19 11.08 -8.87 16.77
C GLY A 19 11.21 -8.44 15.29
N ASP A 20 11.88 -7.33 15.00
CA ASP A 20 12.01 -6.83 13.62
C ASP A 20 12.98 -7.67 12.77
N LEU A 21 12.54 -7.98 11.55
CA LEU A 21 13.25 -8.83 10.60
C LEU A 21 14.40 -8.07 9.93
N ALA A 22 15.61 -8.18 10.47
CA ALA A 22 16.78 -7.54 9.87
C ALA A 22 17.18 -8.17 8.52
N THR A 23 17.07 -9.50 8.38
CA THR A 23 17.46 -10.20 7.15
C THR A 23 16.55 -11.39 6.85
N LEU A 24 16.38 -11.70 5.56
CA LEU A 24 15.62 -12.84 5.06
C LEU A 24 16.33 -13.46 3.86
N ALA A 25 16.68 -14.73 3.97
CA ALA A 25 17.10 -15.55 2.84
C ALA A 25 15.89 -16.27 2.23
N ASP A 26 15.68 -16.13 0.93
CA ASP A 26 14.65 -16.90 0.22
C ASP A 26 15.08 -18.38 0.01
N GLY A 27 14.21 -19.19 -0.58
CA GLY A 27 14.50 -20.60 -0.84
C GLY A 27 15.64 -20.85 -1.83
N LYS A 28 16.12 -19.82 -2.52
CA LYS A 28 17.27 -19.86 -3.44
C LYS A 28 18.54 -19.27 -2.81
N GLY A 29 18.49 -18.82 -1.56
CA GLY A 29 19.60 -18.22 -0.84
C GLY A 29 19.82 -16.73 -1.14
N ASN A 30 18.91 -16.06 -1.85
CA ASN A 30 18.99 -14.62 -2.02
C ASN A 30 18.63 -13.93 -0.71
N VAL A 31 19.50 -13.03 -0.24
CA VAL A 31 19.31 -12.30 1.01
C VAL A 31 18.69 -10.92 0.75
N THR A 32 17.63 -10.62 1.48
CA THR A 32 17.09 -9.26 1.63
C THR A 32 17.39 -8.75 3.03
N THR A 33 17.79 -7.48 3.14
CA THR A 33 18.13 -6.84 4.42
C THR A 33 17.28 -5.58 4.61
N TRP A 34 16.87 -5.31 5.84
CA TRP A 34 16.14 -4.12 6.25
C TRP A 34 16.88 -3.35 7.33
N LYS A 35 16.75 -2.03 7.31
CA LYS A 35 17.11 -1.15 8.43
C LYS A 35 15.89 -0.44 8.95
N TYR A 36 15.93 -0.10 10.23
CA TYR A 36 14.82 0.48 10.96
C TYR A 36 15.25 1.77 11.67
N ASP A 37 14.31 2.66 11.93
CA ASP A 37 14.50 3.79 12.85
C ASP A 37 14.25 3.38 14.30
N ALA A 38 14.32 4.35 15.23
CA ALA A 38 14.13 4.13 16.66
C ALA A 38 12.68 3.72 17.01
N GLU A 39 11.72 4.03 16.14
CA GLU A 39 10.31 3.67 16.27
C GLU A 39 9.98 2.31 15.60
N GLY A 40 10.98 1.59 15.10
CA GLY A 40 10.80 0.28 14.47
C GLY A 40 10.25 0.34 13.04
N ARG A 41 10.30 1.50 12.37
CA ARG A 41 9.83 1.66 10.98
C ARG A 41 10.97 1.45 10.01
N VAL A 42 10.70 0.80 8.88
CA VAL A 42 11.72 0.49 7.86
C VAL A 42 12.22 1.78 7.20
N THR A 43 13.52 2.05 7.26
CA THR A 43 14.16 3.20 6.60
C THR A 43 14.88 2.81 5.33
N GLU A 44 15.41 1.58 5.26
CA GLU A 44 16.13 1.08 4.08
C GLU A 44 15.77 -0.38 3.80
N LYS A 45 15.74 -0.75 2.52
CA LYS A 45 15.69 -2.13 2.06
C LYS A 45 16.75 -2.40 1.01
N TRP A 46 17.45 -3.52 1.15
CA TRP A 46 18.57 -3.92 0.32
C TRP A 46 18.32 -5.32 -0.24
N TYR A 47 18.52 -5.47 -1.55
CA TYR A 47 18.59 -6.76 -2.21
C TYR A 47 20.04 -7.23 -2.31
N GLN A 48 20.21 -8.55 -2.46
CA GLN A 48 21.53 -9.17 -2.52
C GLN A 48 22.41 -8.56 -3.62
N GLY A 49 23.69 -8.35 -3.29
CA GLY A 49 24.70 -7.91 -4.26
C GLY A 49 24.66 -6.42 -4.59
N GLN A 50 23.88 -5.61 -3.86
CA GLN A 50 23.79 -4.17 -4.08
C GLN A 50 24.72 -3.38 -3.16
N SER A 51 25.35 -2.34 -3.72
CA SER A 51 26.24 -1.43 -3.00
C SER A 51 25.51 -0.28 -2.31
N THR A 52 24.25 -0.02 -2.68
CA THR A 52 23.37 0.98 -2.05
C THR A 52 21.97 0.41 -1.87
N ALA A 53 21.19 0.98 -0.93
CA ALA A 53 19.80 0.59 -0.71
C ALA A 53 18.98 0.64 -2.00
N ASP A 54 18.14 -0.38 -2.21
CA ASP A 54 17.21 -0.45 -3.34
C ASP A 54 15.97 0.40 -3.08
N LEU A 55 15.56 0.48 -1.81
CA LEU A 55 14.47 1.35 -1.38
C LEU A 55 14.89 2.13 -0.14
N LEU A 56 14.58 3.44 -0.16
CA LEU A 56 14.69 4.32 1.00
C LEU A 56 13.29 4.83 1.34
N TYR A 57 13.00 4.94 2.62
CA TYR A 57 11.71 5.37 3.14
C TYR A 57 11.93 6.53 4.10
N ALA A 58 11.09 7.56 4.00
CA ALA A 58 11.05 8.63 4.96
C ALA A 58 9.62 8.85 5.44
N TYR A 59 9.50 9.16 6.72
CA TYR A 59 8.23 9.33 7.41
C TYR A 59 8.06 10.78 7.86
N ASN A 60 6.82 11.25 7.92
CA ASN A 60 6.48 12.54 8.50
C ASN A 60 6.44 12.47 10.05
N ALA A 61 6.18 13.61 10.69
CA ALA A 61 6.10 13.70 12.15
C ALA A 61 4.98 12.86 12.79
N ASN A 62 3.92 12.54 12.04
CA ASN A 62 2.82 11.68 12.49
C ASN A 62 3.13 10.18 12.32
N GLY A 63 4.28 9.84 11.76
CA GLY A 63 4.68 8.46 11.52
C GLY A 63 4.30 7.88 10.16
N TRP A 64 3.66 8.66 9.29
CA TRP A 64 3.19 8.20 7.98
C TRP A 64 4.27 8.35 6.91
N LEU A 65 4.29 7.42 5.95
CA LEU A 65 5.28 7.40 4.88
C LEU A 65 5.14 8.66 4.01
N ALA A 66 6.11 9.58 4.04
CA ALA A 66 6.07 10.82 3.26
C ALA A 66 6.55 10.60 1.82
N TRP A 67 7.65 9.85 1.67
CA TRP A 67 8.17 9.48 0.37
C TRP A 67 8.93 8.17 0.42
N ARG A 68 9.03 7.55 -0.75
CA ARG A 68 9.85 6.37 -1.01
C ARG A 68 10.71 6.62 -2.24
N PHE A 69 12.01 6.43 -2.11
CA PHE A 69 12.91 6.38 -3.25
C PHE A 69 13.08 4.93 -3.70
N THR A 70 12.99 4.67 -5.00
CA THR A 70 13.29 3.37 -5.59
C THR A 70 14.48 3.51 -6.52
N ARG A 71 15.52 2.70 -6.28
CA ARG A 71 16.71 2.65 -7.12
C ARG A 71 16.38 2.06 -8.50
N THR A 72 16.98 2.62 -9.54
CA THR A 72 17.02 2.04 -10.88
C THR A 72 18.47 1.91 -11.36
N GLY A 73 18.74 0.84 -12.09
CA GLY A 73 20.10 0.50 -12.53
C GLY A 73 20.93 -0.22 -11.46
N THR A 74 22.17 -0.53 -11.85
CA THR A 74 23.14 -1.31 -11.08
C THR A 74 24.53 -0.67 -11.19
N GLY A 75 25.31 -0.69 -10.11
CA GLY A 75 26.69 -0.18 -10.10
C GLY A 75 26.78 1.36 -10.14
N ALA A 76 27.75 1.90 -10.87
CA ALA A 76 28.07 3.35 -10.86
C ALA A 76 26.99 4.24 -11.51
N ASN A 77 26.11 3.67 -12.34
CA ASN A 77 25.00 4.39 -12.98
C ASN A 77 23.72 4.19 -12.17
N THR A 78 23.78 4.57 -10.89
CA THR A 78 22.63 4.49 -10.00
C THR A 78 21.74 5.72 -10.19
N ASN A 79 20.55 5.50 -10.74
CA ASN A 79 19.46 6.47 -10.76
C ASN A 79 18.38 6.01 -9.77
N GLY A 80 17.31 6.77 -9.69
CA GLY A 80 16.09 6.31 -9.07
C GLY A 80 15.01 7.36 -9.16
N TYR A 81 13.90 7.07 -8.51
CA TYR A 81 12.73 7.92 -8.58
C TYR A 81 11.99 7.93 -7.25
N PHE A 82 11.31 9.04 -6.98
CA PHE A 82 10.51 9.22 -5.78
C PHE A 82 9.05 8.89 -6.06
N THR A 83 8.43 8.21 -5.10
CA THR A 83 6.98 8.19 -4.92
C THR A 83 6.66 8.97 -3.67
N THR A 84 5.80 9.99 -3.74
CA THR A 84 5.41 10.80 -2.59
C THR A 84 3.96 10.53 -2.20
N TYR A 85 3.67 10.72 -0.92
CA TYR A 85 2.37 10.43 -0.33
C TYR A 85 1.93 11.62 0.51
N THR A 86 0.65 11.96 0.42
CA THR A 86 0.05 12.99 1.29
C THR A 86 -1.17 12.43 2.00
N TYR A 87 -1.48 13.02 3.15
CA TYR A 87 -2.52 12.53 4.04
C TYR A 87 -3.35 13.69 4.58
N ASP A 88 -4.58 13.40 4.97
CA ASP A 88 -5.38 14.33 5.75
C ASP A 88 -4.95 14.34 7.22
N ALA A 89 -5.67 15.10 8.06
CA ALA A 89 -5.32 15.27 9.46
C ALA A 89 -5.46 13.98 10.31
N VAL A 90 -6.25 13.00 9.86
CA VAL A 90 -6.51 11.76 10.60
C VAL A 90 -5.76 10.55 10.03
N GLY A 91 -5.08 10.73 8.88
CA GLY A 91 -4.19 9.74 8.28
C GLY A 91 -4.75 9.02 7.07
N ASN A 92 -5.86 9.50 6.50
CA ASN A 92 -6.35 8.98 5.23
C ASN A 92 -5.43 9.46 4.09
N LEU A 93 -5.08 8.55 3.17
CA LEU A 93 -4.17 8.83 2.06
C LEU A 93 -4.86 9.69 0.99
N LEU A 94 -4.47 10.96 0.87
CA LEU A 94 -5.03 11.90 -0.10
C LEU A 94 -4.42 11.73 -1.49
N THR A 95 -3.10 11.67 -1.61
CA THR A 95 -2.44 11.55 -2.92
C THR A 95 -1.28 10.57 -2.90
N VAL A 96 -1.08 9.92 -4.05
CA VAL A 96 0.16 9.21 -4.40
C VAL A 96 0.69 9.79 -5.68
N THR A 97 1.86 10.42 -5.63
CA THR A 97 2.52 10.97 -6.81
C THR A 97 3.63 10.03 -7.24
N TYR A 98 3.48 9.50 -8.45
CA TYR A 98 4.47 8.66 -9.10
C TYR A 98 5.45 9.49 -9.95
N PRO A 99 6.56 8.89 -10.41
CA PRO A 99 7.48 9.55 -11.32
C PRO A 99 6.80 9.96 -12.63
N SER A 100 7.40 10.91 -13.35
CA SER A 100 6.87 11.43 -14.62
C SER A 100 6.49 10.30 -15.59
N GLY A 101 5.32 10.40 -16.20
CA GLY A 101 4.79 9.40 -17.13
C GLY A 101 3.90 8.34 -16.48
N THR A 102 3.80 8.31 -15.14
CA THR A 102 2.80 7.51 -14.42
C THR A 102 1.76 8.42 -13.78
N ALA A 103 0.48 8.16 -14.02
CA ALA A 103 -0.61 8.94 -13.46
C ALA A 103 -0.63 8.84 -11.93
N SER A 104 -0.81 9.98 -11.26
CA SER A 104 -0.95 10.05 -9.80
C SER A 104 -2.33 9.53 -9.36
N ILE A 105 -2.42 9.12 -8.10
CA ILE A 105 -3.70 8.75 -7.47
C ILE A 105 -4.14 9.91 -6.57
N THR A 106 -5.42 10.27 -6.61
CA THR A 106 -6.05 11.20 -5.68
C THR A 106 -7.30 10.56 -5.07
N ASN A 107 -7.41 10.61 -3.75
CA ASN A 107 -8.55 10.09 -3.00
C ASN A 107 -9.29 11.21 -2.27
N GLN A 108 -10.58 11.00 -2.04
CA GLN A 108 -11.41 11.86 -1.18
C GLN A 108 -12.22 10.97 -0.25
N TYR A 109 -12.51 11.51 0.94
CA TYR A 109 -13.17 10.80 2.02
C TYR A 109 -14.36 11.61 2.52
N ASP A 110 -15.37 10.92 3.04
CA ASP A 110 -16.43 11.56 3.82
C ASP A 110 -16.02 11.76 5.29
N ALA A 111 -16.88 12.42 6.07
CA ALA A 111 -16.65 12.69 7.49
C ALA A 111 -16.59 11.43 8.38
N LEU A 112 -16.81 10.24 7.82
CA LEU A 112 -16.69 8.96 8.52
C LEU A 112 -15.45 8.17 8.04
N ASP A 113 -14.50 8.84 7.39
CA ASP A 113 -13.25 8.29 6.87
C ASP A 113 -13.46 7.20 5.79
N ARG A 114 -14.58 7.28 5.08
CA ARG A 114 -14.87 6.34 3.98
C ARG A 114 -14.53 6.98 2.65
N LEU A 115 -13.79 6.23 1.82
CA LEU A 115 -13.43 6.66 0.46
C LEU A 115 -14.70 6.96 -0.34
N THR A 116 -14.83 8.17 -0.87
CA THR A 116 -15.95 8.63 -1.71
C THR A 116 -15.56 8.83 -3.16
N ASN A 117 -14.27 9.09 -3.41
CA ASN A 117 -13.77 9.30 -4.75
C ASN A 117 -12.32 8.84 -4.85
N ARG A 118 -11.99 8.18 -5.95
CA ARG A 118 -10.63 7.89 -6.37
C ARG A 118 -10.44 8.31 -7.81
N LEU A 119 -9.38 9.05 -8.09
CA LEU A 119 -8.95 9.39 -9.44
C LEU A 119 -7.56 8.80 -9.65
N ASP A 120 -7.41 7.98 -10.69
CA ASP A 120 -6.12 7.44 -11.10
C ASP A 120 -5.97 7.42 -12.63
N GLY A 121 -4.96 6.71 -13.15
CA GLY A 121 -4.67 6.66 -14.57
C GLY A 121 -5.75 6.01 -15.44
N LEU A 122 -6.69 5.27 -14.85
CA LEU A 122 -7.82 4.67 -15.57
C LEU A 122 -9.04 5.59 -15.61
N GLY A 123 -9.11 6.57 -14.72
CA GLY A 123 -10.20 7.52 -14.61
C GLY A 123 -10.69 7.69 -13.18
N GLN A 124 -11.90 8.21 -13.06
CA GLN A 124 -12.55 8.48 -11.77
C GLN A 124 -13.43 7.29 -11.38
N THR A 125 -13.31 6.84 -10.13
CA THR A 125 -14.21 5.87 -9.48
C THR A 125 -14.85 6.54 -8.29
N ARG A 126 -16.18 6.48 -8.21
CA ARG A 126 -16.97 7.09 -7.13
C ARG A 126 -17.56 6.02 -6.24
N TYR A 127 -17.60 6.32 -4.95
CA TYR A 127 -18.13 5.45 -3.93
C TYR A 127 -19.22 6.17 -3.16
N SER A 128 -20.36 5.52 -2.97
CA SER A 128 -21.44 6.07 -2.17
C SER A 128 -21.94 5.06 -1.13
N TYR A 129 -22.35 5.60 0.02
CA TYR A 129 -22.81 4.81 1.16
C TYR A 129 -24.11 5.42 1.67
N ALA A 130 -25.19 4.64 1.65
CA ALA A 130 -26.48 5.09 2.17
C ALA A 130 -26.99 4.18 3.28
N VAL A 131 -27.73 4.76 4.22
CA VAL A 131 -28.49 4.03 5.25
C VAL A 131 -29.96 4.16 4.88
N LEU A 132 -30.63 3.04 4.62
CA LEU A 132 -31.99 3.01 4.06
C LEU A 132 -33.08 2.69 5.12
N GLY A 133 -32.72 2.66 6.40
CA GLY A 133 -33.62 2.23 7.49
C GLY A 133 -33.76 0.71 7.61
N ASN A 134 -34.39 0.22 8.69
CA ASN A 134 -34.58 -1.22 8.97
C ASN A 134 -33.29 -2.06 8.89
N GLY A 135 -32.18 -1.50 9.38
CA GLY A 135 -30.86 -2.13 9.32
C GLY A 135 -30.26 -2.27 7.92
N GLN A 136 -30.89 -1.66 6.90
CA GLN A 136 -30.43 -1.73 5.52
C GLN A 136 -29.41 -0.64 5.22
N ARG A 137 -28.32 -1.03 4.55
CA ARG A 137 -27.22 -0.15 4.11
C ARG A 137 -26.85 -0.50 2.68
N THR A 138 -26.51 0.49 1.88
CA THR A 138 -25.96 0.29 0.54
C THR A 138 -24.53 0.77 0.46
N PHE A 139 -23.77 0.07 -0.38
CA PHE A 139 -22.48 0.49 -0.89
C PHE A 139 -22.57 0.44 -2.40
N THR A 140 -22.26 1.55 -3.06
CA THR A 140 -22.21 1.63 -4.51
C THR A 140 -20.82 2.07 -4.94
N GLU A 141 -20.26 1.38 -5.91
CA GLU A 141 -19.04 1.72 -6.63
C GLU A 141 -19.43 1.97 -8.09
N ASP A 142 -19.12 3.17 -8.58
CA ASP A 142 -19.36 3.63 -9.95
C ASP A 142 -18.01 3.88 -10.60
N GLY A 143 -17.64 2.99 -11.52
CA GLY A 143 -16.36 2.95 -12.21
C GLY A 143 -16.20 4.06 -13.25
N PRO A 144 -15.04 4.11 -13.91
CA PRO A 144 -14.73 5.14 -14.91
C PRO A 144 -15.49 4.97 -16.23
N TRP A 145 -16.15 3.82 -16.45
CA TRP A 145 -16.85 3.51 -17.70
C TRP A 145 -18.37 3.59 -17.55
N ALA A 146 -19.06 3.88 -18.66
CA ALA A 146 -20.50 3.96 -18.67
C ALA A 146 -21.14 2.61 -18.30
N SER A 147 -22.09 2.65 -17.35
CA SER A 147 -22.78 1.46 -16.82
C SER A 147 -21.88 0.48 -16.05
N ASP A 148 -20.74 0.93 -15.52
CA ASP A 148 -19.89 0.15 -14.62
C ASP A 148 -20.25 0.44 -13.15
N GLU A 149 -21.45 0.02 -12.73
CA GLU A 149 -21.96 0.28 -11.39
C GLU A 149 -22.18 -1.03 -10.62
N VAL A 150 -21.55 -1.14 -9.46
CA VAL A 150 -21.74 -2.25 -8.52
C VAL A 150 -22.44 -1.71 -7.29
N THR A 151 -23.61 -2.27 -6.96
CA THR A 151 -24.32 -1.92 -5.72
C THR A 151 -24.51 -3.15 -4.84
N VAL A 152 -24.01 -3.09 -3.62
CA VAL A 152 -24.23 -4.10 -2.57
C VAL A 152 -25.23 -3.54 -1.57
N THR A 153 -26.27 -4.33 -1.26
CA THR A 153 -27.22 -4.03 -0.20
C THR A 153 -27.01 -5.01 0.94
N ASN A 154 -26.76 -4.49 2.14
CA ASN A 154 -26.68 -5.26 3.36
C ASN A 154 -27.89 -4.98 4.23
N ARG A 155 -28.37 -5.99 4.97
CA ARG A 155 -29.40 -5.87 6.00
C ARG A 155 -28.86 -6.49 7.28
N TYR A 156 -28.80 -5.71 8.35
CA TYR A 156 -28.24 -6.11 9.65
C TYR A 156 -26.83 -6.73 9.53
N GLY A 157 -25.99 -6.18 8.65
CA GLY A 157 -24.61 -6.64 8.42
C GLY A 157 -24.48 -7.85 7.49
N LEU A 158 -25.58 -8.45 7.05
CA LEU A 158 -25.58 -9.56 6.09
C LEU A 158 -25.91 -9.08 4.68
N ARG A 159 -25.28 -9.68 3.66
CA ARG A 159 -25.57 -9.36 2.26
C ARG A 159 -27.00 -9.77 1.90
N ALA A 160 -27.81 -8.77 1.59
CA ALA A 160 -29.21 -8.91 1.20
C ALA A 160 -29.42 -8.76 -0.31
N GLY A 161 -28.46 -8.17 -1.04
CA GLY A 161 -28.52 -8.05 -2.49
C GLY A 161 -27.21 -7.61 -3.13
N LEU A 162 -27.09 -7.88 -4.42
CA LEU A 162 -26.05 -7.34 -5.32
C LEU A 162 -26.70 -7.02 -6.65
N ARG A 163 -26.44 -5.81 -7.14
CA ARG A 163 -26.72 -5.39 -8.52
C ARG A 163 -25.40 -5.09 -9.20
N LEU A 164 -25.26 -5.58 -10.43
CA LEU A 164 -24.14 -5.32 -11.31
C LEU A 164 -24.72 -4.70 -12.58
N ALA A 165 -24.30 -3.48 -12.92
CA ALA A 165 -24.38 -2.97 -14.26
C ALA A 165 -23.04 -3.31 -14.94
N GLN A 166 -23.10 -3.91 -16.13
CA GLN A 166 -21.90 -4.17 -16.92
C GLN A 166 -21.64 -3.00 -17.86
N PRO A 167 -20.36 -2.68 -18.14
CA PRO A 167 -20.02 -1.64 -19.09
C PRO A 167 -20.61 -1.98 -20.47
N SER A 168 -21.29 -1.01 -21.09
CA SER A 168 -21.61 -1.10 -22.51
C SER A 168 -20.43 -0.54 -23.31
N GLY A 169 -19.69 -1.43 -23.98
CA GLY A 169 -18.60 -1.06 -24.88
C GLY A 169 -19.06 -0.35 -26.14
#